data_AF-A0A7V5APY4-F1
#
_entry.id   AF-A0A7V5APY4-F1
#
_cell.length_a   1.000
_cell.length_b   1.000
_cell.length_c   1.000
_cell.angle_alpha   90.00
_cell.angle_beta   90.00
_cell.angle_gamma   90.00
#
_symmetry.space_group_name_H-M   'P 1'
#
loop_
_entity.id
_entity.type
_entity.pdbx_description
1 polymer ?
#
loop_
_entity_poly.entity_id
_entity_poly.type
_entity_poly.pdbx_seq_one_letter_code
_entity_poly.pdbx_strand_id
1 'polypeptide(L)'
;SLLFLFLVRFTGEWGKSFFVAALFALHPVNVESVAWVAERKNVLSTFFWFLSLLAYGSYVQRPSRARYVFSLLCFALGLMAKPMLVTMPFLLLLLDFWPLKRWERKQLWSLFREKFPFFVLSLVVSFFTVLASLRRGALMSFETLPLYARLANTLLSYGKYLLKIFLPTDLGIFYPLPQGFALGEVLPYGGILVVVTLASFQLRNRYPYFFVGWGWFLVTLIPVIGLLQVGSQAFADRYLYVPGVGIFLGVVWWGAVLWRRQNLCLKTAIIGGILLALFVLSHNQQVRWRDSESIYRHTLSVTKGNYRVHDLLGVVLERRGKAGEALFHFYRALEINPRYASAYNNRAVLYLKRGKLKEARLNLEKAIKLNPRFLTARYNLALVYLNLGEIPPAVYLLKEILREDSNYPDARELLAVVLAKD
;
A
#
# COMPACT_ATOMS: atom_id res chain seq x y z
N SER A 1 -21.67 2.87 -9.20
CA SER A 1 -20.26 3.23 -8.93
C SER A 1 -20.14 4.76 -8.87
N LEU A 2 -19.53 5.33 -7.81
CA LEU A 2 -19.32 6.78 -7.70
C LEU A 2 -18.36 7.33 -8.78
N LEU A 3 -17.33 6.56 -9.15
CA LEU A 3 -16.41 6.90 -10.23
C LEU A 3 -17.15 7.08 -11.56
N PHE A 4 -18.05 6.15 -11.89
CA PHE A 4 -18.89 6.24 -13.09
C PHE A 4 -19.74 7.51 -13.09
N LEU A 5 -20.42 7.80 -11.98
CA LEU A 5 -21.25 9.00 -11.83
C LEU A 5 -20.41 10.28 -11.96
N PHE A 6 -19.21 10.30 -11.40
CA PHE A 6 -18.28 11.42 -11.53
C PHE A 6 -17.90 11.65 -12.99
N LEU A 7 -17.41 10.61 -13.67
CA LEU A 7 -16.95 10.72 -15.04
C LEU A 7 -18.09 11.11 -15.99
N VAL A 8 -19.24 10.47 -15.91
CA VAL A 8 -20.35 10.75 -16.84
C VAL A 8 -20.87 12.18 -16.64
N ARG A 9 -20.94 12.66 -15.40
CA ARG A 9 -21.46 14.00 -15.08
C ARG A 9 -20.57 15.12 -15.58
N PHE A 10 -19.25 14.94 -15.52
CA PHE A 10 -18.30 16.03 -15.86
C PHE A 10 -17.70 15.89 -17.25
N THR A 11 -17.72 14.70 -17.86
CA THR A 11 -17.26 14.50 -19.25
C THR A 11 -18.40 14.44 -20.27
N GLY A 12 -19.62 14.09 -19.85
CA GLY A 12 -20.76 13.85 -20.74
C GLY A 12 -20.69 12.54 -21.53
N GLU A 13 -19.66 11.72 -21.32
CA GLU A 13 -19.33 10.57 -22.18
C GLU A 13 -19.70 9.25 -21.52
N TRP A 14 -20.92 8.76 -21.74
CA TRP A 14 -21.43 7.56 -21.07
C TRP A 14 -20.58 6.30 -21.31
N GLY A 15 -20.30 5.97 -22.58
CA GLY A 15 -19.58 4.73 -22.93
C GLY A 15 -18.13 4.70 -22.41
N LYS A 16 -17.39 5.81 -22.57
CA LYS A 16 -16.01 5.92 -22.08
C LYS A 16 -15.97 5.88 -20.55
N SER A 17 -16.90 6.57 -19.89
CA SER A 17 -17.04 6.58 -18.43
C SER A 17 -17.36 5.19 -17.88
N PHE A 18 -18.28 4.47 -18.53
CA PHE A 18 -18.61 3.09 -18.17
C PHE A 18 -17.39 2.20 -18.27
N PHE A 19 -16.65 2.28 -19.37
CA PHE A 19 -15.49 1.42 -19.57
C PHE A 19 -14.37 1.69 -18.55
N VAL A 20 -14.08 2.96 -18.21
CA VAL A 20 -13.13 3.27 -17.11
C VAL A 20 -13.60 2.71 -15.77
N ALA A 21 -14.88 2.84 -15.46
CA ALA A 21 -15.43 2.29 -14.22
C ALA A 21 -15.41 0.75 -14.20
N ALA A 22 -15.61 0.10 -15.35
CA ALA A 22 -15.53 -1.34 -15.51
C ALA A 22 -14.08 -1.84 -15.36
N LEU A 23 -13.11 -1.16 -15.98
CA LEU A 23 -11.68 -1.42 -15.78
C LEU A 23 -11.33 -1.32 -14.29
N PHE A 24 -11.70 -0.21 -13.64
CA PHE A 24 -11.46 -0.05 -12.20
C PHE A 24 -12.12 -1.15 -11.35
N ALA A 25 -13.35 -1.56 -11.66
CA ALA A 25 -14.04 -2.58 -10.89
C ALA A 25 -13.48 -4.01 -11.10
N LEU A 26 -13.06 -4.33 -12.32
CA LEU A 26 -12.64 -5.68 -12.72
C LEU A 26 -11.13 -5.88 -12.71
N HIS A 27 -10.31 -4.86 -12.46
CA HIS A 27 -8.87 -5.01 -12.53
C HIS A 27 -8.32 -5.86 -11.36
N PRO A 28 -7.53 -6.92 -11.61
CA PRO A 28 -7.03 -7.83 -10.57
C PRO A 28 -6.14 -7.19 -9.51
N VAL A 29 -5.45 -6.09 -9.83
CA VAL A 29 -4.67 -5.31 -8.83
C VAL A 29 -5.53 -4.80 -7.66
N ASN A 30 -6.83 -4.65 -7.89
CA ASN A 30 -7.76 -4.10 -6.92
C ASN A 30 -8.29 -5.16 -5.94
N VAL A 31 -8.02 -6.45 -6.20
CA VAL A 31 -8.48 -7.57 -5.36
C VAL A 31 -7.97 -7.44 -3.92
N GLU A 32 -6.70 -7.09 -3.72
CA GLU A 32 -6.13 -6.91 -2.36
C GLU A 32 -6.96 -5.92 -1.54
N SER A 33 -7.39 -4.80 -2.15
CA SER A 33 -8.14 -3.75 -1.44
C SER A 33 -9.53 -4.20 -0.99
N VAL A 34 -10.09 -5.24 -1.61
CA VAL A 34 -11.45 -5.73 -1.33
C VAL A 34 -11.42 -7.03 -0.52
N ALA A 35 -10.54 -7.97 -0.86
CA ALA A 35 -10.46 -9.27 -0.23
C ALA A 35 -9.82 -9.23 1.16
N TRP A 36 -8.85 -8.32 1.38
CA TRP A 36 -8.15 -8.24 2.65
C TRP A 36 -8.84 -7.31 3.63
N VAL A 37 -9.26 -7.85 4.79
CA VAL A 37 -10.00 -7.09 5.82
C VAL A 37 -9.25 -5.83 6.28
N ALA A 38 -7.92 -5.88 6.39
CA ALA A 38 -7.11 -4.71 6.79
C ALA A 38 -7.11 -3.57 5.75
N GLU A 39 -7.50 -3.85 4.51
CA GLU A 39 -7.57 -2.87 3.43
C GLU A 39 -9.00 -2.34 3.19
N ARG A 40 -9.97 -2.67 4.06
CA ARG A 40 -11.29 -1.99 4.07
C ARG A 40 -11.15 -0.46 4.16
N LYS A 41 -10.08 0.02 4.80
CA LYS A 41 -9.70 1.44 4.81
C LYS A 41 -9.53 2.03 3.40
N ASN A 42 -9.05 1.27 2.41
CA ASN A 42 -8.91 1.72 1.02
C ASN A 42 -10.25 1.91 0.36
N VAL A 43 -11.18 0.97 0.56
CA VAL A 43 -12.53 1.06 -0.01
C VAL A 43 -13.25 2.26 0.58
N LEU A 44 -13.18 2.45 1.90
CA LEU A 44 -13.77 3.59 2.60
C LEU A 44 -13.14 4.92 2.16
N SER A 45 -11.81 5.01 2.11
CA SER A 45 -11.13 6.23 1.69
C SER A 45 -11.46 6.57 0.23
N THR A 46 -11.63 5.56 -0.63
CA THR A 46 -11.98 5.75 -2.04
C THR A 46 -13.44 6.16 -2.23
N PHE A 47 -14.35 5.65 -1.40
CA PHE A 47 -15.73 6.13 -1.36
C PHE A 47 -15.77 7.64 -1.07
N PHE A 48 -15.11 8.07 0.00
CA PHE A 48 -15.03 9.49 0.35
C PHE A 48 -14.26 10.32 -0.68
N TRP A 49 -13.25 9.72 -1.34
CA TRP A 49 -12.53 10.35 -2.44
C TRP A 49 -13.49 10.77 -3.55
N PHE A 50 -14.24 9.83 -4.12
CA PHE A 50 -15.15 10.13 -5.23
C PHE A 50 -16.36 10.97 -4.80
N LEU A 51 -16.83 10.81 -3.56
CA LEU A 51 -17.90 11.66 -3.03
C LEU A 51 -17.45 13.12 -2.91
N SER A 52 -16.22 13.36 -2.42
CA SER A 52 -15.63 14.70 -2.38
C SER A 52 -15.46 15.30 -3.77
N LEU A 53 -14.99 14.52 -4.76
CA LEU A 53 -14.88 14.96 -6.15
C LEU A 53 -16.24 15.30 -6.78
N LEU A 54 -17.27 14.46 -6.55
CA LEU A 54 -18.64 14.72 -7.01
C LEU A 54 -19.22 15.99 -6.39
N ALA A 55 -19.04 16.18 -5.08
CA ALA A 55 -19.49 17.36 -4.37
C ALA A 55 -18.76 18.62 -4.86
N TYR A 56 -17.45 18.54 -5.07
CA TYR A 56 -16.64 19.64 -5.60
C TYR A 56 -17.08 20.02 -7.01
N GLY A 57 -17.21 19.06 -7.92
CA GLY A 57 -17.68 19.35 -9.27
C GLY A 57 -19.12 19.87 -9.30
N SER A 58 -19.98 19.42 -8.37
CA SER A 58 -21.34 19.97 -8.21
C SER A 58 -21.34 21.40 -7.67
N TYR A 59 -20.37 21.75 -6.83
CA TYR A 59 -20.10 23.13 -6.42
C TYR A 59 -19.63 23.98 -7.60
N VAL A 60 -18.75 23.45 -8.46
CA VAL A 60 -18.31 24.15 -9.68
C VAL A 60 -19.47 24.45 -10.63
N GLN A 61 -20.37 23.49 -10.84
CA GLN A 61 -21.53 23.67 -11.72
C GLN A 61 -22.58 24.63 -11.16
N ARG A 62 -22.88 24.57 -9.86
CA ARG A 62 -23.76 25.55 -9.19
C ARG A 62 -23.17 25.91 -7.83
N PRO A 63 -22.48 27.07 -7.72
CA PRO A 63 -21.81 27.48 -6.50
C PRO A 63 -22.76 27.54 -5.30
N SER A 64 -22.40 26.83 -4.23
CA SER A 64 -23.13 26.80 -2.98
C SER A 64 -22.17 26.50 -1.83
N ARG A 65 -22.25 27.29 -0.75
CA ARG A 65 -21.43 27.06 0.46
C ARG A 65 -21.61 25.65 1.01
N ALA A 66 -22.85 25.15 1.02
CA ALA A 66 -23.17 23.80 1.49
C ALA A 66 -22.43 22.71 0.70
N ARG A 67 -22.38 22.81 -0.64
CA ARG A 67 -21.69 21.82 -1.49
C ARG A 67 -20.18 21.85 -1.32
N TYR A 68 -19.61 23.05 -1.15
CA TYR A 68 -18.19 23.21 -0.89
C TYR A 68 -17.81 22.61 0.47
N VAL A 69 -18.55 22.96 1.52
CA VAL A 69 -18.34 22.40 2.87
C VAL A 69 -18.54 20.89 2.86
N PHE A 70 -19.55 20.37 2.18
CA PHE A 70 -19.76 18.92 2.05
C PHE A 70 -18.59 18.22 1.35
N SER A 71 -18.03 18.82 0.29
CA SER A 71 -16.81 18.32 -0.37
C SER A 71 -15.61 18.28 0.58
N LEU A 72 -15.42 19.34 1.38
CA LEU A 72 -14.36 19.44 2.39
C LEU A 72 -14.54 18.43 3.54
N LEU A 73 -15.78 18.20 4.00
CA LEU A 73 -16.11 17.21 5.02
C LEU A 73 -15.84 15.79 4.51
N CYS A 74 -16.28 15.46 3.29
CA CYS A 74 -15.98 14.16 2.68
C CYS A 74 -14.46 13.96 2.54
N PHE A 75 -13.74 15.01 2.16
CA PHE A 75 -12.29 14.98 2.09
C PHE A 75 -11.64 14.69 3.45
N ALA A 76 -12.06 15.37 4.52
CA ALA A 76 -11.59 15.14 5.87
C ALA A 76 -11.86 13.71 6.35
N LEU A 77 -13.07 13.18 6.13
CA LEU A 77 -13.42 11.79 6.46
C LEU A 77 -12.56 10.78 5.69
N GLY A 78 -12.28 11.05 4.42
CA GLY A 78 -11.38 10.22 3.63
C GLY A 78 -9.93 10.25 4.13
N LEU A 79 -9.43 11.41 4.56
CA LEU A 79 -8.11 11.55 5.19
C LEU A 79 -8.01 10.75 6.49
N MET A 80 -9.07 10.74 7.31
CA MET A 80 -9.16 9.94 8.53
C MET A 80 -9.14 8.43 8.24
N ALA A 81 -9.69 8.01 7.10
CA ALA A 81 -9.63 6.61 6.66
C ALA A 81 -8.24 6.22 6.12
N LYS A 82 -7.63 7.08 5.28
CA LYS A 82 -6.30 6.84 4.72
C LYS A 82 -5.57 8.15 4.38
N PRO A 83 -4.33 8.36 4.86
CA PRO A 83 -3.54 9.56 4.54
C PRO A 83 -3.24 9.76 3.05
N MET A 84 -3.47 8.77 2.19
CA MET A 84 -3.24 8.88 0.74
C MET A 84 -4.00 10.06 0.08
N LEU A 85 -5.10 10.49 0.69
CA LEU A 85 -5.91 11.62 0.21
C LEU A 85 -5.20 12.97 0.26
N VAL A 86 -4.07 13.13 0.95
CA VAL A 86 -3.33 14.42 1.03
C VAL A 86 -2.93 15.00 -0.34
N THR A 87 -3.04 14.19 -1.39
CA THR A 87 -2.77 14.56 -2.79
C THR A 87 -4.00 15.13 -3.52
N MET A 88 -5.20 15.05 -2.94
CA MET A 88 -6.45 15.51 -3.56
C MET A 88 -6.43 17.01 -3.96
N PRO A 89 -5.86 17.97 -3.20
CA PRO A 89 -5.86 19.37 -3.63
C PRO A 89 -5.17 19.57 -4.98
N PHE A 90 -4.08 18.85 -5.22
CA PHE A 90 -3.38 18.84 -6.50
C PHE A 90 -4.21 18.18 -7.59
N LEU A 91 -4.92 17.08 -7.26
CA LEU A 91 -5.85 16.45 -8.18
C LEU A 91 -7.00 17.39 -8.57
N LEU A 92 -7.56 18.16 -7.64
CA LEU A 92 -8.60 19.14 -7.94
C LEU A 92 -8.10 20.22 -8.93
N LEU A 93 -6.84 20.62 -8.84
CA LEU A 93 -6.22 21.54 -9.82
C LEU A 93 -6.08 20.91 -11.21
N LEU A 94 -5.73 19.62 -11.28
CA LEU A 94 -5.72 18.87 -12.55
C LEU A 94 -7.13 18.75 -13.14
N LEU A 95 -8.14 18.50 -12.29
CA LEU A 95 -9.54 18.39 -12.73
C LEU A 95 -10.13 19.73 -13.18
N ASP A 96 -9.65 20.85 -12.62
CA ASP A 96 -9.95 22.19 -13.09
C ASP A 96 -9.40 22.47 -14.51
N PHE A 97 -8.30 21.82 -14.90
CA PHE A 97 -7.83 21.86 -16.28
C PHE A 97 -8.76 21.03 -17.18
N TRP A 98 -8.97 19.76 -16.85
CA TRP A 98 -9.94 18.89 -17.52
C TRP A 98 -10.49 17.84 -16.56
N PRO A 99 -11.80 17.56 -16.53
CA PRO A 99 -12.80 17.97 -17.52
C PRO A 99 -13.53 19.29 -17.21
N LEU A 100 -13.24 19.98 -16.09
CA LEU A 100 -14.02 21.14 -15.66
C LEU A 100 -13.72 22.45 -16.44
N LYS A 101 -12.61 22.50 -17.21
CA LYS A 101 -12.22 23.62 -18.09
C LYS A 101 -12.24 25.00 -17.43
N ARG A 102 -11.81 25.08 -16.16
CA ARG A 102 -11.81 26.33 -15.39
C ARG A 102 -10.58 27.19 -15.63
N TRP A 103 -9.49 26.61 -16.14
CA TRP A 103 -8.27 27.36 -16.50
C TRP A 103 -8.52 28.38 -17.61
N GLU A 104 -9.52 28.15 -18.47
CA GLU A 104 -9.92 29.09 -19.53
C GLU A 104 -10.66 30.32 -18.98
N ARG A 105 -11.26 30.22 -17.78
CA ARG A 105 -12.20 31.21 -17.24
C ARG A 105 -11.73 31.89 -15.96
N LYS A 106 -10.78 31.29 -15.24
CA LYS A 106 -10.27 31.79 -13.97
C LYS A 106 -8.75 31.82 -13.99
N GLN A 107 -8.20 32.86 -13.36
CA GLN A 107 -6.78 32.92 -13.05
C GLN A 107 -6.38 31.77 -12.11
N LEU A 108 -5.19 31.22 -12.32
CA LEU A 108 -4.66 30.09 -11.57
C LEU A 108 -4.64 30.37 -10.06
N TRP A 109 -4.24 31.58 -9.64
CA TRP A 109 -4.21 31.99 -8.23
C TRP A 109 -5.59 31.90 -7.54
N SER A 110 -6.66 32.22 -8.26
CA SER A 110 -8.03 32.10 -7.74
C SER A 110 -8.40 30.64 -7.46
N LEU A 111 -7.96 29.71 -8.33
CA LEU A 111 -8.17 28.27 -8.16
C LEU A 111 -7.38 27.70 -6.98
N PHE A 112 -6.17 28.20 -6.74
CA PHE A 112 -5.37 27.86 -5.57
C PHE A 112 -6.02 28.35 -4.28
N ARG A 113 -6.44 29.62 -4.23
CA ARG A 113 -7.12 30.20 -3.06
C ARG A 113 -8.39 29.44 -2.69
N GLU A 114 -9.17 29.02 -3.68
CA GLU A 114 -10.37 28.18 -3.48
C GLU A 114 -10.05 26.82 -2.86
N LYS A 115 -8.86 26.27 -3.10
CA LYS A 115 -8.42 24.96 -2.57
C LYS A 115 -7.57 25.07 -1.31
N PHE A 116 -7.29 26.29 -0.85
CA PHE A 116 -6.46 26.54 0.31
C PHE A 116 -6.89 25.72 1.56
N PRO A 117 -8.19 25.60 1.91
CA PRO A 117 -8.61 24.75 3.02
C PRO A 117 -8.25 23.26 2.83
N PHE A 118 -8.32 22.74 1.60
CA PHE A 118 -7.91 21.36 1.32
C PHE A 118 -6.39 21.17 1.49
N PHE A 119 -5.59 22.16 1.09
CA PHE A 119 -4.13 22.16 1.32
C PHE A 119 -3.78 22.18 2.81
N VAL A 120 -4.44 23.04 3.59
CA VAL A 120 -4.22 23.13 5.05
C VAL A 120 -4.51 21.78 5.72
N LEU A 121 -5.66 21.17 5.45
CA LEU A 121 -5.99 19.84 5.99
C LEU A 121 -4.99 18.76 5.56
N SER A 122 -4.54 18.79 4.30
CA SER A 122 -3.53 17.86 3.79
C SER A 122 -2.20 18.00 4.53
N LEU A 123 -1.76 19.24 4.79
CA LEU A 123 -0.53 19.53 5.52
C LEU A 123 -0.60 19.05 6.97
N VAL A 124 -1.70 19.34 7.66
CA VAL A 124 -1.93 18.92 9.05
C VAL A 124 -1.90 17.39 9.18
N VAL A 125 -2.64 16.68 8.32
CA VAL A 125 -2.65 15.20 8.35
C VAL A 125 -1.30 14.60 7.98
N SER A 126 -0.60 15.20 7.00
CA SER A 126 0.75 14.76 6.64
C SER A 126 1.72 14.91 7.82
N PHE A 127 1.68 16.04 8.52
CA PHE A 127 2.50 16.30 9.70
C PHE A 127 2.27 15.24 10.80
N PHE A 128 1.01 15.01 11.18
CA PHE A 128 0.69 14.01 12.20
C PHE A 128 1.04 12.57 11.77
N THR A 129 0.90 12.25 10.47
CA THR A 129 1.28 10.95 9.93
C THR A 129 2.78 10.71 10.05
N VAL A 130 3.61 11.70 9.69
CA VAL A 130 5.06 11.62 9.83
C VAL A 130 5.46 11.52 11.30
N LEU A 131 4.90 12.37 12.16
CA LEU A 131 5.17 12.36 13.59
C LEU A 131 4.83 11.01 14.23
N ALA A 132 3.66 10.45 13.92
CA ALA A 132 3.24 9.15 14.43
C ALA A 132 4.12 7.99 13.90
N SER A 133 4.68 8.14 12.70
CA SER A 133 5.58 7.15 12.10
C SER A 133 6.99 7.20 12.69
N LEU A 134 7.48 8.41 13.00
CA LEU A 134 8.76 8.62 13.72
C LEU A 134 8.70 8.04 15.13
N ARG A 135 7.63 8.34 15.90
CA ARG A 135 7.44 7.81 17.26
C ARG A 135 7.39 6.29 17.32
N ARG A 136 6.85 5.65 16.27
CA ARG A 136 6.77 4.19 16.14
C ARG A 136 8.03 3.54 15.55
N GLY A 137 9.05 4.33 15.18
CA GLY A 137 10.24 3.81 14.51
C GLY A 137 9.94 3.11 13.18
N ALA A 138 8.82 3.45 12.53
CA ALA A 138 8.34 2.78 11.32
C ALA A 138 9.00 3.32 10.03
N LEU A 139 9.59 4.51 10.11
CA LEU A 139 10.34 5.14 9.03
C LEU A 139 11.78 4.61 8.99
N MET A 140 12.22 4.16 7.82
CA MET A 140 13.63 3.85 7.60
C MET A 140 14.45 5.13 7.68
N SER A 141 15.60 5.08 8.36
CA SER A 141 16.55 6.19 8.42
C SER A 141 17.24 6.40 7.06
N PHE A 142 17.88 7.56 6.88
CA PHE A 142 18.71 7.81 5.69
C PHE A 142 20.01 6.99 5.69
N GLU A 143 20.48 6.56 6.86
CA GLU A 143 21.61 5.64 6.97
C GLU A 143 21.26 4.24 6.47
N THR A 144 20.05 3.77 6.76
CA THR A 144 19.57 2.45 6.32
C THR A 144 19.12 2.44 4.87
N LEU A 145 18.47 3.52 4.42
CA LEU A 145 18.09 3.71 3.02
C LEU A 145 18.42 5.14 2.55
N PRO A 146 19.57 5.32 1.89
CA PRO A 146 20.01 6.62 1.37
C PRO A 146 19.06 7.23 0.34
N LEU A 147 19.18 8.55 0.13
CA LEU A 147 18.31 9.29 -0.79
C LEU A 147 18.37 8.74 -2.23
N TYR A 148 19.55 8.41 -2.75
CA TYR A 148 19.69 7.86 -4.10
C TYR A 148 18.92 6.55 -4.26
N ALA A 149 18.92 5.68 -3.24
CA ALA A 149 18.23 4.41 -3.24
C ALA A 149 16.71 4.59 -3.19
N ARG A 150 16.22 5.61 -2.48
CA ARG A 150 14.79 5.99 -2.48
C ARG A 150 14.35 6.51 -3.84
N LEU A 151 15.17 7.34 -4.48
CA LEU A 151 14.90 7.85 -5.83
C LEU A 151 14.91 6.71 -6.86
N ALA A 152 15.88 5.80 -6.78
CA ALA A 152 15.93 4.61 -7.62
C ALA A 152 14.70 3.72 -7.43
N ASN A 153 14.30 3.45 -6.18
CA ASN A 153 13.07 2.71 -5.88
C ASN A 153 11.83 3.43 -6.39
N THR A 154 11.79 4.77 -6.32
CA THR A 154 10.66 5.58 -6.80
C THR A 154 10.46 5.39 -8.30
N LEU A 155 11.53 5.52 -9.10
CA LEU A 155 11.48 5.34 -10.55
C LEU A 155 11.07 3.91 -10.93
N LEU A 156 11.68 2.93 -10.27
CA LEU A 156 11.38 1.51 -10.46
C LEU A 156 9.93 1.18 -10.08
N SER A 157 9.42 1.75 -8.99
CA SER A 157 8.06 1.51 -8.51
C SER A 157 7.01 2.09 -9.47
N TYR A 158 7.19 3.31 -9.96
CA TYR A 158 6.31 3.87 -10.98
C TYR A 158 6.26 3.01 -12.25
N GLY A 159 7.43 2.56 -12.72
CA GLY A 159 7.53 1.66 -13.86
C GLY A 159 6.82 0.33 -13.65
N LYS A 160 7.06 -0.32 -12.50
CA LYS A 160 6.38 -1.58 -12.13
C LYS A 160 4.88 -1.40 -11.98
N TYR A 161 4.42 -0.27 -11.46
CA TYR A 161 2.99 0.03 -11.37
C TYR A 161 2.33 0.18 -12.74
N LEU A 162 2.99 0.86 -13.69
CA LEU A 162 2.50 0.92 -15.07
C LEU A 162 2.45 -0.46 -15.69
N LEU A 163 3.51 -1.25 -15.53
CA LEU A 163 3.55 -2.63 -16.01
C LEU A 163 2.38 -3.44 -15.43
N LYS A 164 2.13 -3.36 -14.12
CA LYS A 164 1.04 -4.06 -13.45
C LYS A 164 -0.37 -3.59 -13.84
N ILE A 165 -0.52 -2.41 -14.45
CA ILE A 165 -1.81 -1.96 -15.01
C ILE A 165 -2.09 -2.64 -16.36
N PHE A 166 -1.06 -2.86 -17.18
CA PHE A 166 -1.24 -3.46 -18.52
C PHE A 166 -1.04 -4.97 -18.52
N LEU A 167 -0.21 -5.48 -17.63
CA LEU A 167 0.14 -6.88 -17.42
C LEU A 167 0.00 -7.19 -15.93
N PRO A 168 -1.23 -7.36 -15.42
CA PRO A 168 -1.47 -7.57 -14.00
C PRO A 168 -1.22 -9.03 -13.58
N THR A 169 -0.05 -9.55 -13.95
CA THR A 169 0.44 -10.84 -13.49
C THR A 169 1.28 -10.65 -12.23
N ASP A 170 1.55 -11.74 -11.52
CA ASP A 170 2.51 -11.75 -10.41
C ASP A 170 2.17 -10.79 -9.26
N LEU A 171 0.89 -10.76 -8.89
CA LEU A 171 0.35 -9.94 -7.81
C LEU A 171 0.51 -10.64 -6.46
N GLY A 172 1.40 -10.12 -5.61
CA GLY A 172 1.72 -10.63 -4.28
C GLY A 172 1.47 -9.62 -3.16
N ILE A 173 1.39 -10.13 -1.93
CA ILE A 173 1.06 -9.30 -0.75
C ILE A 173 2.21 -8.38 -0.29
N PHE A 174 3.45 -8.75 -0.64
CA PHE A 174 4.63 -8.04 -0.18
C PHE A 174 5.78 -8.16 -1.18
N TYR A 175 6.35 -7.01 -1.55
CA TYR A 175 7.52 -6.93 -2.43
C TYR A 175 8.70 -6.38 -1.62
N PRO A 176 9.75 -7.19 -1.35
CA PRO A 176 10.88 -6.73 -0.55
C PRO A 176 11.64 -5.62 -1.27
N LEU A 177 12.17 -4.68 -0.49
CA LEU A 177 13.11 -3.70 -1.00
C LEU A 177 14.37 -4.42 -1.54
N PRO A 178 14.83 -4.10 -2.77
CA PRO A 178 16.06 -4.65 -3.32
C PRO A 178 17.26 -4.32 -2.41
N GLN A 179 18.22 -5.24 -2.32
CA GLN A 179 19.47 -4.99 -1.58
C GLN A 179 20.40 -4.00 -2.32
N GLY A 180 20.16 -3.77 -3.61
CA GLY A 180 20.86 -2.80 -4.43
C GLY A 180 20.04 -2.43 -5.67
N PHE A 181 20.40 -1.33 -6.31
CA PHE A 181 19.73 -0.82 -7.51
C PHE A 181 20.73 -0.79 -8.67
N ALA A 182 20.59 -1.74 -9.60
CA ALA A 182 21.39 -1.72 -10.82
C ALA A 182 20.87 -0.60 -11.74
N LEU A 183 21.75 0.25 -12.25
CA LEU A 183 21.38 1.35 -13.14
C LEU A 183 20.65 0.84 -14.40
N GLY A 184 21.06 -0.32 -14.93
CA GLY A 184 20.39 -0.96 -16.06
C GLY A 184 18.94 -1.34 -15.79
N GLU A 185 18.56 -1.59 -14.54
CA GLU A 185 17.16 -1.84 -14.16
C GLU A 185 16.37 -0.55 -13.97
N VAL A 186 17.00 0.52 -13.46
CA VAL A 186 16.32 1.76 -13.08
C VAL A 186 16.15 2.73 -14.24
N LEU A 187 17.19 2.89 -15.06
CA LEU A 187 17.24 3.89 -16.14
C LEU A 187 16.13 3.71 -17.19
N PRO A 188 15.76 2.48 -17.63
CA PRO A 188 14.67 2.32 -18.58
C PRO A 188 13.33 2.87 -18.05
N TYR A 189 13.01 2.59 -16.78
CA TYR A 189 11.79 3.12 -16.16
C TYR A 189 11.85 4.64 -16.00
N GLY A 190 13.01 5.18 -15.61
CA GLY A 190 13.23 6.62 -15.54
C GLY A 190 13.04 7.32 -16.90
N GLY A 191 13.63 6.75 -17.96
CA GLY A 191 13.50 7.25 -19.33
C GLY A 191 12.05 7.25 -19.81
N ILE A 192 11.33 6.14 -19.62
CA ILE A 192 9.89 6.05 -19.96
C ILE A 192 9.09 7.12 -19.20
N LEU A 193 9.34 7.30 -17.90
CA LEU A 193 8.62 8.30 -17.10
C LEU A 193 8.86 9.72 -17.62
N VAL A 194 10.11 10.06 -17.95
CA VAL A 194 10.45 11.37 -18.52
C VAL A 194 9.76 11.57 -19.86
N VAL A 195 9.88 10.60 -20.77
CA VAL A 195 9.27 10.68 -22.12
C VAL A 195 7.76 10.83 -22.03
N VAL A 196 7.08 10.00 -21.23
CA VAL A 196 5.63 10.06 -21.06
C VAL A 196 5.21 11.38 -20.40
N THR A 197 5.97 11.86 -19.41
CA THR A 197 5.68 13.15 -18.76
C THR A 197 5.81 14.31 -19.74
N LEU A 198 6.90 14.38 -20.50
CA LEU A 198 7.12 15.41 -21.52
C LEU A 198 6.06 15.36 -22.61
N ALA A 199 5.76 14.17 -23.14
CA ALA A 199 4.71 13.98 -24.14
C ALA A 199 3.35 14.40 -23.60
N SER A 200 3.00 14.02 -22.36
CA SER A 200 1.75 14.41 -21.71
C SER A 200 1.61 15.92 -21.57
N PHE A 201 2.72 16.61 -21.23
CA PHE A 201 2.74 18.04 -21.07
C PHE A 201 2.66 18.77 -22.42
N GLN A 202 3.42 18.35 -23.42
CA GLN A 202 3.41 18.93 -24.76
C GLN A 202 2.04 18.77 -25.44
N LEU A 203 1.42 17.59 -25.27
CA LEU A 203 0.13 17.28 -25.88
C LEU A 203 -1.09 17.72 -25.04
N ARG A 204 -0.89 18.40 -23.89
CA ARG A 204 -1.96 18.72 -22.93
C ARG A 204 -3.16 19.46 -23.52
N ASN A 205 -2.95 20.35 -24.48
CA ASN A 205 -4.05 21.09 -25.11
C ASN A 205 -4.80 20.26 -26.16
N ARG A 206 -4.10 19.32 -26.82
CA ARG A 206 -4.69 18.43 -27.84
C ARG A 206 -5.39 17.22 -27.22
N TYR A 207 -4.77 16.63 -26.19
CA TYR A 207 -5.24 15.44 -25.48
C TYR A 207 -5.24 15.66 -23.96
N PRO A 208 -6.12 16.55 -23.44
CA PRO A 208 -6.11 16.95 -22.03
C PRO A 208 -6.38 15.80 -21.07
N TYR A 209 -7.15 14.80 -21.48
CA TYR A 209 -7.41 13.58 -20.70
C TYR A 209 -6.14 12.76 -20.43
N PHE A 210 -5.16 12.79 -21.33
CA PHE A 210 -3.90 12.07 -21.15
C PHE A 210 -3.01 12.80 -20.14
N PHE A 211 -2.93 14.14 -20.23
CA PHE A 211 -2.24 14.97 -19.25
C PHE A 211 -2.83 14.83 -17.83
N VAL A 212 -4.16 14.92 -17.71
CA VAL A 212 -4.84 14.77 -16.41
C VAL A 212 -4.74 13.34 -15.90
N GLY A 213 -4.90 12.33 -16.76
CA GLY A 213 -4.75 10.93 -16.38
C GLY A 213 -3.35 10.59 -15.88
N TRP A 214 -2.33 11.06 -16.59
CA TRP A 214 -0.93 10.90 -16.19
C TRP A 214 -0.60 11.65 -14.89
N GLY A 215 -1.03 12.92 -14.79
CA GLY A 215 -0.87 13.72 -13.59
C GLY A 215 -1.57 13.10 -12.38
N TRP A 216 -2.78 12.55 -12.55
CA TRP A 216 -3.50 11.83 -11.51
C TRP A 216 -2.66 10.65 -11.02
N PHE A 217 -2.17 9.81 -11.93
CA PHE A 217 -1.34 8.65 -11.59
C PHE A 217 -0.08 9.04 -10.79
N LEU A 218 0.69 10.03 -11.28
CA LEU A 218 1.91 10.48 -10.59
C LEU A 218 1.60 11.08 -9.22
N VAL A 219 0.70 12.08 -9.17
CA VAL A 219 0.43 12.86 -7.96
C VAL A 219 -0.12 11.97 -6.84
N THR A 220 -1.05 11.07 -7.17
CA THR A 220 -1.72 10.24 -6.15
C THR A 220 -0.84 9.14 -5.56
N LEU A 221 0.27 8.77 -6.24
CA LEU A 221 1.24 7.80 -5.73
C LEU A 221 2.31 8.41 -4.82
N ILE A 222 2.54 9.73 -4.85
CA ILE A 222 3.61 10.40 -4.08
C ILE A 222 3.71 9.94 -2.62
N PRO A 223 2.61 9.82 -1.83
CA PRO A 223 2.71 9.45 -0.42
C PRO A 223 3.20 8.02 -0.17
N VAL A 224 3.14 7.14 -1.17
CA VAL A 224 3.35 5.69 -1.03
C VAL A 224 4.42 5.14 -1.98
N ILE A 225 5.04 5.98 -2.81
CA ILE A 225 6.00 5.56 -3.85
C ILE A 225 7.41 5.22 -3.31
N GLY A 226 7.67 5.51 -2.02
CA GLY A 226 8.94 5.16 -1.35
C GLY A 226 9.88 6.33 -1.08
N LEU A 227 9.48 7.58 -1.33
CA LEU A 227 10.25 8.76 -0.90
C LEU A 227 10.35 8.84 0.63
N LEU A 228 9.19 8.72 1.30
CA LEU A 228 9.09 8.48 2.74
C LEU A 228 8.91 6.99 2.99
N GLN A 229 10.03 6.28 3.08
CA GLN A 229 10.04 4.83 3.20
C GLN A 229 9.53 4.37 4.58
N VAL A 230 8.31 3.82 4.60
CA VAL A 230 7.71 3.18 5.77
C VAL A 230 7.75 1.66 5.60
N GLY A 231 8.42 0.98 6.53
CA GLY A 231 8.66 -0.45 6.46
C GLY A 231 9.61 -0.86 5.32
N SER A 232 9.70 -2.16 5.08
CA SER A 232 10.70 -2.76 4.17
C SER A 232 10.18 -3.20 2.80
N GLN A 233 8.99 -2.74 2.40
CA GLN A 233 8.43 -3.00 1.08
C GLN A 233 8.93 -2.00 0.04
N ALA A 234 9.28 -2.46 -1.15
CA ALA A 234 9.59 -1.57 -2.28
C ALA A 234 8.34 -0.81 -2.75
N PHE A 235 7.25 -1.56 -2.95
CA PHE A 235 5.95 -1.10 -3.43
C PHE A 235 4.87 -2.12 -3.02
N ALA A 236 3.58 -1.85 -3.26
CA ALA A 236 2.49 -2.78 -2.95
C ALA A 236 1.31 -2.61 -3.92
N ASP A 237 0.66 -3.71 -4.31
CA ASP A 237 -0.41 -3.71 -5.31
C ASP A 237 -1.60 -2.84 -4.89
N ARG A 238 -2.02 -2.92 -3.61
CA ARG A 238 -3.03 -2.03 -3.00
C ARG A 238 -2.80 -0.53 -3.19
N TYR A 239 -1.58 -0.07 -3.48
CA TYR A 239 -1.32 1.35 -3.70
C TYR A 239 -1.81 1.84 -5.07
N LEU A 240 -2.07 0.93 -6.03
CA LEU A 240 -2.59 1.27 -7.34
C LEU A 240 -4.09 1.55 -7.41
N TYR A 241 -4.85 1.27 -6.35
CA TYR A 241 -6.31 1.30 -6.36
C TYR A 241 -6.89 2.60 -6.97
N VAL A 242 -6.64 3.76 -6.33
CA VAL A 242 -7.07 5.07 -6.85
C VAL A 242 -6.16 5.61 -7.98
N PRO A 243 -4.83 5.49 -7.93
CA PRO A 243 -3.96 6.03 -8.98
C PRO A 243 -4.20 5.42 -10.37
N GLY A 244 -4.54 4.12 -10.44
CA GLY A 244 -4.78 3.42 -11.69
C GLY A 244 -5.93 4.03 -12.52
N VAL A 245 -6.87 4.72 -11.87
CA VAL A 245 -7.98 5.45 -12.53
C VAL A 245 -7.45 6.48 -13.52
N GLY A 246 -6.36 7.16 -13.20
CA GLY A 246 -5.73 8.14 -14.10
C GLY A 246 -5.25 7.50 -15.40
N ILE A 247 -4.62 6.33 -15.32
CA ILE A 247 -4.16 5.60 -16.51
C ILE A 247 -5.34 5.05 -17.31
N PHE A 248 -6.34 4.46 -16.65
CA PHE A 248 -7.56 4.00 -17.33
C PHE A 248 -8.25 5.14 -18.09
N LEU A 249 -8.36 6.31 -17.49
CA LEU A 249 -8.90 7.51 -18.13
C LEU A 249 -8.12 7.88 -19.41
N GLY A 250 -6.79 7.96 -19.32
CA GLY A 250 -5.93 8.28 -20.45
C GLY A 250 -6.05 7.27 -21.59
N VAL A 251 -5.98 5.98 -21.27
CA VAL A 251 -6.05 4.88 -22.25
C VAL A 251 -7.41 4.83 -22.94
N VAL A 252 -8.51 4.92 -22.20
CA VAL A 252 -9.86 4.81 -22.77
C VAL A 252 -10.17 5.99 -23.69
N TRP A 253 -9.84 7.22 -23.29
CA TRP A 253 -10.08 8.38 -24.15
C TRP A 253 -9.17 8.39 -25.37
N TRP A 254 -7.90 7.99 -25.22
CA TRP A 254 -6.98 7.91 -26.35
C TRP A 254 -7.39 6.80 -27.34
N GLY A 255 -7.74 5.61 -26.84
CA GLY A 255 -8.22 4.49 -27.66
C GLY A 255 -9.51 4.84 -28.43
N ALA A 256 -10.39 5.65 -27.86
CA ALA A 256 -11.58 6.13 -28.56
C ALA A 256 -11.26 6.98 -29.81
N VAL A 257 -10.13 7.70 -29.82
CA VAL A 257 -9.66 8.44 -31.01
C VAL A 257 -9.21 7.47 -32.10
N LEU A 258 -8.41 6.46 -31.74
CA LEU A 258 -7.86 5.47 -32.66
C LEU A 258 -8.95 4.62 -33.32
N TRP A 259 -9.99 4.26 -32.57
CA TRP A 259 -11.06 3.40 -33.06
C TRP A 259 -12.22 4.15 -33.71
N ARG A 260 -12.14 5.47 -33.95
CA ARG A 260 -13.27 6.24 -34.49
C ARG A 260 -13.89 5.62 -35.76
N ARG A 261 -13.05 5.05 -36.65
CA ARG A 261 -13.47 4.46 -37.93
C ARG A 261 -13.78 2.96 -37.91
N GLN A 262 -13.60 2.27 -36.78
CA GLN A 262 -13.79 0.81 -36.70
C GLN A 262 -15.26 0.42 -36.51
N ASN A 263 -15.63 -0.78 -36.98
CA ASN A 263 -16.98 -1.33 -36.86
C ASN A 263 -17.39 -1.56 -35.40
N LEU A 264 -18.68 -1.35 -35.09
CA LEU A 264 -19.21 -1.47 -33.73
C LEU A 264 -19.07 -2.90 -33.17
N CYS A 265 -19.28 -3.92 -34.01
CA CYS A 265 -19.11 -5.32 -33.63
C CYS A 265 -17.66 -5.62 -33.18
N LEU A 266 -16.67 -5.17 -33.94
CA LEU A 266 -15.26 -5.36 -33.57
C LEU A 266 -14.91 -4.64 -32.27
N LYS A 267 -15.37 -3.38 -32.10
CA LYS A 267 -15.15 -2.62 -30.85
C LYS A 267 -15.74 -3.32 -29.63
N THR A 268 -16.98 -3.78 -29.74
CA THR A 268 -17.69 -4.44 -28.64
C THR A 268 -17.08 -5.80 -28.34
N ALA A 269 -16.65 -6.57 -29.35
CA ALA A 269 -15.91 -7.82 -29.16
C ALA A 269 -14.58 -7.61 -28.43
N ILE A 270 -13.77 -6.62 -28.84
CA ILE A 270 -12.49 -6.32 -28.18
C ILE A 270 -12.71 -5.87 -26.73
N ILE A 271 -13.65 -4.94 -26.49
CA ILE A 271 -13.97 -4.47 -25.14
C ILE A 271 -14.47 -5.63 -24.28
N GLY A 272 -15.39 -6.45 -24.80
CA GLY A 272 -15.90 -7.64 -24.12
C GLY A 272 -14.79 -8.63 -23.77
N GLY A 273 -13.87 -8.89 -24.71
CA GLY A 273 -12.71 -9.75 -24.50
C GLY A 273 -11.77 -9.23 -23.41
N ILE A 274 -11.47 -7.92 -23.39
CA ILE A 274 -10.65 -7.29 -22.35
C ILE A 274 -11.33 -7.43 -20.98
N LEU A 275 -12.63 -7.13 -20.89
CA LEU A 275 -13.37 -7.23 -19.62
C LEU A 275 -13.46 -8.68 -19.13
N LEU A 276 -13.66 -9.65 -20.03
CA LEU A 276 -13.67 -11.06 -19.70
C LEU A 276 -12.29 -11.53 -19.21
N ALA A 277 -11.20 -11.13 -19.88
CA ALA A 277 -9.85 -11.46 -19.45
C ALA A 277 -9.54 -10.89 -18.05
N LEU A 278 -9.88 -9.63 -17.80
CA LEU A 278 -9.73 -9.01 -16.48
C LEU A 278 -10.58 -9.69 -15.41
N PHE A 279 -11.81 -10.07 -15.75
CA PHE A 279 -12.68 -10.83 -14.84
C PHE A 279 -12.05 -12.17 -14.45
N VAL A 280 -11.56 -12.95 -15.41
CA VAL A 280 -10.90 -14.23 -15.15
C VAL A 280 -9.64 -14.04 -14.29
N LEU A 281 -8.80 -13.07 -14.61
CA LEU A 281 -7.60 -12.76 -13.82
C LEU A 281 -7.96 -12.33 -12.39
N SER A 282 -8.99 -11.50 -12.22
CA SER A 282 -9.48 -11.06 -10.92
C SER A 282 -10.05 -12.21 -10.10
N HIS A 283 -10.82 -13.09 -10.73
CA HIS A 283 -11.35 -14.27 -10.07
C HIS A 283 -10.23 -15.19 -9.57
N ASN A 284 -9.24 -15.48 -10.42
CA ASN A 284 -8.07 -16.26 -10.04
C ASN A 284 -7.28 -15.61 -8.91
N GLN A 285 -7.15 -14.28 -8.92
CA GLN A 285 -6.51 -13.56 -7.84
C GLN A 285 -7.33 -13.64 -6.54
N GLN A 286 -8.66 -13.54 -6.58
CA GLN A 286 -9.52 -13.69 -5.39
C GLN A 286 -9.38 -15.08 -4.75
N VAL A 287 -9.30 -16.13 -5.56
CA VAL A 287 -9.08 -17.50 -5.06
C VAL A 287 -7.77 -17.60 -4.27
N ARG A 288 -6.70 -16.93 -4.71
CA ARG A 288 -5.41 -16.88 -3.98
C ARG A 288 -5.53 -16.16 -2.62
N TRP A 289 -6.41 -15.17 -2.53
CA TRP A 289 -6.69 -14.42 -1.29
C TRP A 289 -7.65 -15.13 -0.33
N ARG A 290 -8.12 -16.35 -0.66
CA ARG A 290 -9.02 -17.14 0.20
C ARG A 290 -8.42 -17.44 1.57
N ASP A 291 -7.14 -17.74 1.64
CA ASP A 291 -6.44 -18.01 2.90
C ASP A 291 -4.97 -17.59 2.87
N SER A 292 -4.40 -17.36 4.06
CA SER A 292 -3.04 -16.86 4.21
C SER A 292 -1.98 -17.77 3.58
N GLU A 293 -2.15 -19.09 3.64
CA GLU A 293 -1.15 -20.01 3.08
C GLU A 293 -1.10 -19.87 1.54
N SER A 294 -2.26 -19.85 0.89
CA SER A 294 -2.37 -19.71 -0.57
C SER A 294 -1.71 -18.42 -1.08
N ILE A 295 -2.02 -17.26 -0.49
CA ILE A 295 -1.43 -15.98 -0.92
C ILE A 295 0.07 -15.90 -0.60
N TYR A 296 0.53 -16.49 0.51
CA TYR A 296 1.96 -16.50 0.85
C TYR A 296 2.76 -17.41 -0.09
N ARG A 297 2.28 -18.63 -0.37
CA ARG A 297 2.92 -19.52 -1.34
C ARG A 297 2.97 -18.88 -2.72
N HIS A 298 1.87 -18.27 -3.18
CA HIS A 298 1.87 -17.53 -4.44
C HIS A 298 2.88 -16.38 -4.43
N THR A 299 2.88 -15.57 -3.36
CA THR A 299 3.83 -14.43 -3.26
C THR A 299 5.29 -14.92 -3.31
N LEU A 300 5.62 -16.06 -2.68
CA LEU A 300 6.96 -16.66 -2.79
C LEU A 300 7.28 -17.19 -4.20
N SER A 301 6.28 -17.63 -4.96
CA SER A 301 6.50 -18.07 -6.35
C SER A 301 6.80 -16.92 -7.31
N VAL A 302 6.34 -15.70 -6.99
CA VAL A 302 6.45 -14.54 -7.88
C VAL A 302 7.41 -13.46 -7.37
N THR A 303 7.98 -13.64 -6.17
CA THR A 303 8.96 -12.71 -5.58
C THR A 303 10.22 -13.44 -5.16
N LYS A 304 11.36 -12.75 -5.23
CA LYS A 304 12.67 -13.27 -4.79
C LYS A 304 13.07 -12.62 -3.47
N GLY A 305 13.81 -13.35 -2.63
CA GLY A 305 14.38 -12.81 -1.39
C GLY A 305 13.34 -12.32 -0.38
N ASN A 306 12.16 -12.97 -0.30
CA ASN A 306 11.05 -12.48 0.50
C ASN A 306 11.05 -13.04 1.93
N TYR A 307 12.01 -12.60 2.74
CA TYR A 307 12.18 -13.09 4.12
C TYR A 307 10.92 -12.93 4.99
N ARG A 308 10.14 -11.86 4.78
CA ARG A 308 8.91 -11.62 5.55
C ARG A 308 7.82 -12.62 5.23
N VAL A 309 7.62 -12.94 3.94
CA VAL A 309 6.59 -13.92 3.56
C VAL A 309 7.03 -15.32 3.95
N HIS A 310 8.33 -15.64 3.92
CA HIS A 310 8.83 -16.88 4.52
C HIS A 310 8.45 -16.96 6.01
N ASP A 311 8.75 -15.94 6.81
CA ASP A 311 8.39 -15.92 8.23
C ASP A 311 6.87 -16.03 8.47
N LEU A 312 6.05 -15.27 7.74
CA LEU A 312 4.59 -15.32 7.84
C LEU A 312 4.03 -16.70 7.46
N LEU A 313 4.56 -17.33 6.41
CA LEU A 313 4.18 -18.69 6.02
C LEU A 313 4.60 -19.70 7.10
N GLY A 314 5.77 -19.52 7.71
CA GLY A 314 6.21 -20.33 8.84
C GLY A 314 5.24 -20.27 10.01
N VAL A 315 4.77 -19.08 10.38
CA VAL A 315 3.75 -18.90 11.44
C VAL A 315 2.43 -19.58 11.08
N VAL A 316 1.98 -19.48 9.83
CA VAL A 316 0.73 -20.14 9.38
C VAL A 316 0.86 -21.66 9.44
N LEU A 317 1.98 -22.22 8.99
CA LEU A 317 2.23 -23.65 9.00
C LEU A 317 2.37 -24.20 10.43
N GLU A 318 2.99 -23.43 11.32
CA GLU A 318 3.09 -23.77 12.74
C GLU A 318 1.71 -23.90 13.38
N ARG A 319 0.81 -22.94 13.14
CA ARG A 319 -0.58 -23.00 13.61
C ARG A 319 -1.38 -24.17 13.03
N ARG A 320 -0.97 -24.69 11.87
CA ARG A 320 -1.54 -25.90 11.24
C ARG A 320 -0.88 -27.19 11.71
N GLY A 321 0.00 -27.15 12.71
CA GLY A 321 0.72 -28.32 13.24
C GLY A 321 1.89 -28.79 12.37
N LYS A 322 2.18 -28.10 11.26
CA LYS A 322 3.25 -28.46 10.31
C LYS A 322 4.60 -27.88 10.74
N ALA A 323 5.03 -28.26 11.94
CA ALA A 323 6.20 -27.68 12.59
C ALA A 323 7.52 -27.90 11.81
N GLY A 324 7.65 -29.00 11.04
CA GLY A 324 8.80 -29.22 10.16
C GLY A 324 8.90 -28.20 9.02
N GLU A 325 7.81 -28.02 8.27
CA GLU A 325 7.73 -27.02 7.19
C GLU A 325 7.91 -25.59 7.76
N ALA A 326 7.30 -25.29 8.90
CA ALA A 326 7.44 -23.99 9.55
C ALA A 326 8.90 -23.64 9.85
N LEU A 327 9.65 -24.60 10.41
CA LEU A 327 11.06 -24.43 10.72
C LEU A 327 11.89 -24.15 9.46
N PHE A 328 11.64 -24.87 8.37
CA PHE A 328 12.28 -24.60 7.07
C PHE A 328 12.05 -23.16 6.63
N HIS A 329 10.81 -22.66 6.70
CA HIS A 329 10.50 -21.29 6.33
C HIS A 329 11.18 -20.24 7.23
N PHE A 330 11.28 -20.47 8.55
CA PHE A 330 12.05 -19.59 9.44
C PHE A 330 13.55 -19.59 9.11
N TYR A 331 14.13 -20.74 8.75
CA TYR A 331 15.52 -20.80 8.28
C TYR A 331 15.72 -19.99 6.99
N ARG A 332 14.86 -20.18 5.98
CA ARG A 332 14.92 -19.40 4.73
C ARG A 332 14.79 -17.89 4.97
N ALA A 333 13.92 -17.47 5.88
CA ALA A 333 13.80 -16.06 6.25
C ALA A 333 15.12 -15.49 6.80
N LEU A 334 15.81 -16.26 7.65
CA LEU A 334 17.08 -15.87 8.26
C LEU A 334 18.29 -15.99 7.31
N GLU A 335 18.27 -16.91 6.35
CA GLU A 335 19.26 -16.97 5.27
C GLU A 335 19.19 -15.70 4.40
N ILE A 336 17.98 -15.25 4.07
CA ILE A 336 17.76 -14.06 3.26
C ILE A 336 18.05 -12.78 4.06
N ASN A 337 17.63 -12.74 5.32
CA ASN A 337 17.87 -11.60 6.21
C ASN A 337 18.30 -12.07 7.61
N PRO A 338 19.62 -12.20 7.86
CA PRO A 338 20.17 -12.60 9.16
C PRO A 338 19.92 -11.63 10.30
N ARG A 339 19.36 -10.44 10.03
CA ARG A 339 19.03 -9.41 11.04
C ARG A 339 17.54 -9.37 11.37
N TYR A 340 16.74 -10.33 10.88
CA TYR A 340 15.31 -10.33 11.10
C TYR A 340 14.90 -10.93 12.45
N ALA A 341 14.81 -10.06 13.48
CA ALA A 341 14.51 -10.45 14.85
C ALA A 341 13.22 -11.28 15.01
N SER A 342 12.18 -10.99 14.22
CA SER A 342 10.90 -11.71 14.27
C SER A 342 11.03 -13.18 13.93
N ALA A 343 11.84 -13.54 12.92
CA ALA A 343 12.07 -14.95 12.56
C ALA A 343 12.86 -15.72 13.63
N TYR A 344 13.82 -15.07 14.30
CA TYR A 344 14.48 -15.67 15.46
C TYR A 344 13.49 -15.95 16.61
N ASN A 345 12.63 -14.98 16.94
CA ASN A 345 11.58 -15.15 17.94
C ASN A 345 10.63 -16.30 17.57
N ASN A 346 10.10 -16.32 16.35
CA ASN A 346 9.14 -17.34 15.91
C ASN A 346 9.77 -18.74 15.90
N ARG A 347 11.03 -18.84 15.48
CA ARG A 347 11.80 -20.09 15.56
C ARG A 347 12.02 -20.54 17.01
N ALA A 348 12.28 -19.60 17.93
CA ALA A 348 12.43 -19.90 19.35
C ALA A 348 11.15 -20.42 19.99
N VAL A 349 9.99 -19.81 19.66
CA VAL A 349 8.68 -20.27 20.14
C VAL A 349 8.44 -21.73 19.72
N LEU A 350 8.82 -22.08 18.48
CA LEU A 350 8.73 -23.46 18.01
C LEU A 350 9.67 -24.42 18.76
N TYR A 351 10.88 -23.98 19.12
CA TYR A 351 11.81 -24.75 19.93
C TYR A 351 11.30 -24.95 21.37
N LEU A 352 10.75 -23.90 21.98
CA LEU A 352 10.14 -23.96 23.30
C LEU A 352 9.01 -25.00 23.35
N LYS A 353 8.09 -25.00 22.37
CA LYS A 353 7.01 -26.00 22.25
C LYS A 353 7.51 -27.44 22.09
N ARG A 354 8.75 -27.63 21.63
CA ARG A 354 9.40 -28.94 21.46
C ARG A 354 10.31 -29.31 22.63
N GLY A 355 10.33 -28.53 23.71
CA GLY A 355 11.22 -28.75 24.86
C GLY A 355 12.70 -28.44 24.59
N LYS A 356 13.02 -27.84 23.44
CA LYS A 356 14.40 -27.46 23.06
C LYS A 356 14.78 -26.12 23.66
N LEU A 357 14.89 -26.08 24.99
CA LEU A 357 15.02 -24.84 25.78
C LEU A 357 16.33 -24.08 25.49
N LYS A 358 17.44 -24.80 25.26
CA LYS A 358 18.75 -24.18 24.95
C LYS A 358 18.71 -23.44 23.62
N GLU A 359 18.14 -24.06 22.58
CA GLU A 359 17.98 -23.44 21.26
C GLU A 359 16.98 -22.29 21.29
N ALA A 360 15.89 -22.42 22.06
CA ALA A 360 14.93 -21.34 22.26
C ALA A 360 15.60 -20.11 22.87
N ARG A 361 16.36 -20.29 23.97
CA ARG A 361 17.13 -19.23 24.64
C ARG A 361 18.07 -18.50 23.67
N LEU A 362 18.93 -19.25 22.95
CA LEU A 362 19.89 -18.67 22.01
C LEU A 362 19.21 -17.82 20.92
N ASN A 363 18.08 -18.30 20.39
CA ASN A 363 17.32 -17.57 19.38
C ASN A 363 16.70 -16.28 19.93
N LEU A 364 16.16 -16.31 21.16
CA LEU A 364 15.56 -15.13 21.79
C LEU A 364 16.61 -14.09 22.18
N GLU A 365 17.74 -14.52 22.74
CA GLU A 365 18.89 -13.64 23.00
C GLU A 365 19.35 -12.94 21.72
N LYS A 366 19.42 -13.67 20.60
CA LYS A 366 19.73 -13.08 19.29
C LYS A 366 18.65 -12.10 18.82
N ALA A 367 17.37 -12.43 19.00
CA ALA A 367 16.26 -11.54 18.63
C ALA A 367 16.30 -10.23 19.44
N ILE A 368 16.56 -10.30 20.75
CA ILE A 368 16.68 -9.15 21.65
C ILE A 368 17.93 -8.33 21.32
N LYS A 369 19.06 -8.98 20.99
CA LYS A 369 20.26 -8.27 20.54
C LYS A 369 20.02 -7.48 19.24
N LEU A 370 19.22 -8.04 18.32
CA LEU A 370 18.87 -7.38 17.05
C LEU A 370 17.82 -6.27 17.23
N ASN A 371 16.88 -6.46 18.15
CA ASN A 371 15.87 -5.47 18.50
C ASN A 371 15.69 -5.44 20.03
N PRO A 372 16.41 -4.56 20.73
CA PRO A 372 16.33 -4.48 22.17
C PRO A 372 14.91 -4.25 22.68
N ARG A 373 14.08 -3.44 21.99
CA ARG A 373 12.70 -3.13 22.38
C ARG A 373 11.66 -4.20 22.01
N PHE A 374 12.11 -5.41 21.65
CA PHE A 374 11.19 -6.48 21.27
C PHE A 374 10.57 -7.15 22.50
N LEU A 375 9.57 -6.51 23.10
CA LEU A 375 8.93 -6.97 24.34
C LEU A 375 8.46 -8.42 24.28
N THR A 376 7.85 -8.85 23.17
CA THR A 376 7.42 -10.25 22.98
C THR A 376 8.58 -11.24 23.03
N ALA A 377 9.76 -10.90 22.51
CA ALA A 377 10.93 -11.77 22.59
C ALA A 377 11.50 -11.83 24.02
N ARG A 378 11.48 -10.71 24.77
CA ARG A 378 11.86 -10.69 26.19
C ARG A 378 10.89 -11.53 27.03
N TYR A 379 9.59 -11.44 26.77
CA TYR A 379 8.57 -12.23 27.43
C TYR A 379 8.77 -13.74 27.15
N ASN A 380 8.97 -14.11 25.90
CA ASN A 380 9.27 -15.50 25.53
C ASN A 380 10.56 -16.01 26.17
N LEU A 381 11.56 -15.13 26.39
CA LEU A 381 12.80 -15.51 27.08
C LEU A 381 12.56 -15.72 28.57
N ALA A 382 11.72 -14.91 29.21
CA ALA A 382 11.28 -15.14 30.58
C ALA A 382 10.57 -16.49 30.73
N LEU A 383 9.70 -16.86 29.79
CA LEU A 383 9.09 -18.20 29.75
C LEU A 383 10.14 -19.31 29.65
N VAL A 384 11.15 -19.15 28.79
CA VAL A 384 12.25 -20.13 28.67
C VAL A 384 13.01 -20.25 29.99
N TYR A 385 13.33 -19.15 30.67
CA TYR A 385 13.99 -19.17 31.97
C TYR A 385 13.18 -19.90 33.04
N LEU A 386 11.86 -19.65 33.11
CA LEU A 386 10.99 -20.37 34.04
C LEU A 386 10.96 -21.88 33.75
N ASN A 387 10.97 -22.29 32.48
CA ASN A 387 11.04 -23.70 32.10
C ASN A 387 12.41 -24.34 32.43
N LEU A 388 13.47 -23.53 32.52
CA LEU A 388 14.80 -23.98 32.96
C LEU A 388 14.98 -23.96 34.49
N GLY A 389 13.99 -23.45 35.24
CA GLY A 389 14.10 -23.23 36.69
C GLY A 389 14.90 -21.99 37.09
N GLU A 390 15.29 -21.15 36.13
CA GLU A 390 16.04 -19.91 36.35
C GLU A 390 15.09 -18.76 36.71
N ILE A 391 14.56 -18.73 37.93
CA ILE A 391 13.55 -17.74 38.37
C ILE A 391 14.07 -16.30 38.40
N PRO A 392 15.25 -15.98 38.99
CA PRO A 392 15.73 -14.60 39.09
C PRO A 392 15.82 -13.84 37.75
N PRO A 393 16.42 -14.40 36.66
CA PRO A 393 16.47 -13.71 35.37
C PRO A 393 15.08 -13.59 34.72
N ALA A 394 14.17 -14.54 34.93
CA ALA A 394 12.79 -14.41 34.45
C ALA A 394 12.07 -13.22 35.09
N VAL A 395 12.12 -13.11 36.42
CA VAL A 395 11.51 -12.00 37.18
C VAL A 395 12.11 -10.65 36.77
N TYR A 396 13.43 -10.59 36.55
CA TYR A 396 14.09 -9.38 36.06
C TYR A 396 13.50 -8.92 34.72
N LEU A 397 13.42 -9.82 33.73
CA LEU A 397 12.88 -9.50 32.41
C LEU A 397 11.41 -9.06 32.48
N LEU A 398 10.58 -9.72 33.29
CA LEU A 398 9.18 -9.35 33.45
C LEU A 398 9.02 -7.95 34.07
N LYS A 399 9.85 -7.62 35.08
CA LYS A 399 9.88 -6.28 35.66
C LYS A 399 10.34 -5.23 34.63
N GLU A 400 11.33 -5.53 33.79
CA GLU A 400 11.74 -4.62 32.72
C GLU A 400 10.64 -4.39 31.67
N ILE A 401 9.93 -5.45 31.28
CA ILE A 401 8.78 -5.33 30.36
C ILE A 401 7.73 -4.40 30.96
N LEU A 402 7.39 -4.58 32.24
CA LEU A 402 6.38 -3.73 32.92
C LEU A 402 6.85 -2.31 33.21
N ARG A 403 8.16 -2.05 33.23
CA ARG A 403 8.71 -0.69 33.28
C ARG A 403 8.53 0.03 31.94
N GLU A 404 8.69 -0.69 30.82
CA GLU A 404 8.55 -0.13 29.48
C GLU A 404 7.07 -0.04 29.04
N ASP A 405 6.28 -1.04 29.39
CA ASP A 405 4.83 -1.11 29.16
C ASP A 405 4.13 -1.64 30.42
N SER A 406 3.67 -0.71 31.26
CA SER A 406 2.98 -1.02 32.52
C SER A 406 1.67 -1.78 32.33
N ASN A 407 1.14 -1.84 31.11
CA ASN A 407 -0.09 -2.53 30.79
C ASN A 407 0.12 -3.80 29.96
N TYR A 408 1.32 -4.40 29.96
CA TYR A 408 1.57 -5.67 29.28
C TYR A 408 0.93 -6.85 30.06
N PRO A 409 -0.24 -7.38 29.64
CA PRO A 409 -1.06 -8.24 30.47
C PRO A 409 -0.38 -9.57 30.79
N ASP A 410 0.18 -10.22 29.78
CA ASP A 410 0.80 -11.54 29.91
C ASP A 410 2.01 -11.52 30.87
N ALA A 411 2.77 -10.42 30.87
CA ALA A 411 3.93 -10.25 31.73
C ALA A 411 3.52 -9.98 33.18
N ARG A 412 2.44 -9.20 33.39
CA ARG A 412 1.88 -8.94 34.71
C ARG A 412 1.32 -10.21 35.35
N GLU A 413 0.54 -10.96 34.59
CA GLU A 413 -0.03 -12.24 35.05
C GLU A 413 1.09 -13.23 35.37
N LEU A 414 2.05 -13.40 34.47
CA LEU A 414 3.16 -14.33 34.68
C LEU A 414 4.00 -13.94 35.90
N LEU A 415 4.28 -12.65 36.10
CA LEU A 415 5.02 -12.17 37.27
C LEU A 415 4.26 -12.44 38.57
N ALA A 416 2.95 -12.22 38.60
CA ALA A 416 2.12 -12.50 39.78
C ALA A 416 2.13 -13.99 40.13
N VAL A 417 2.04 -14.88 39.13
CA VAL A 417 2.10 -16.33 39.33
C VAL A 417 3.46 -16.78 39.86
N VAL A 418 4.56 -16.20 39.36
CA VAL A 418 5.92 -16.55 39.82
C VAL A 418 6.13 -16.10 41.26
N LEU A 419 5.76 -14.87 41.60
CA LEU A 419 5.94 -14.32 42.96
C LEU A 419 5.01 -14.95 44.00
N ALA A 420 3.92 -15.60 43.59
CA ALA A 420 3.03 -16.31 44.51
C ALA A 420 3.52 -17.73 44.85
N LYS A 421 4.56 -18.23 44.15
CA LYS A 421 5.15 -19.56 44.36
C LYS A 421 6.47 -19.52 45.12
N ASP A 422 7.09 -18.35 45.23
CA ASP A 422 8.22 -18.04 46.12
C ASP A 422 7.67 -17.59 47.48
#